data_AF-A0A162TS73-F1
#
_entry.id   AF-A0A162TS73-F1
#
_cell.length_a   1.000
_cell.length_b   1.000
_cell.length_c   1.000
_cell.angle_alpha   90.00
_cell.angle_beta   90.00
_cell.angle_gamma   90.00
#
_symmetry.space_group_name_H-M   'P 1'
#
loop_
_entity.id
_entity.type
_entity.pdbx_description
1 polymer ?
#
loop_
_entity_poly.entity_id
_entity_poly.type
_entity_poly.pdbx_seq_one_letter_code
_entity_poly.pdbx_strand_id
1 'polypeptide(L)'
;MGLEHRDDQTVQMIYDIARNALRNEIRGEETTQNALIDMCRNNEEQYRRIIQAAENSGNLEIITTYARDGIVYNKTFVNRFTQPLQSTMPEPPSLTLSGEPSSSITGQSPNPLREIASSRLSDMGYAKQYYNDYMKDHNRIKWTDCYNDGLKLGFFKSYKNATSLKNTYNAQKDTN
;
A
#
# COMPACT_ATOMS: atom_id res chain seq x y z
N MET A 1 19.08 22.80 -12.72
CA MET A 1 17.78 23.16 -13.31
C MET A 1 16.68 22.64 -12.40
N GLY A 2 15.65 23.44 -12.08
CA GLY A 2 14.41 22.90 -11.53
C GLY A 2 13.90 23.50 -10.21
N LEU A 3 13.87 24.83 -10.07
CA LEU A 3 13.05 25.50 -9.04
C LEU A 3 12.24 26.69 -9.58
N GLU A 4 12.27 26.96 -10.88
CA GLU A 4 11.67 28.16 -11.51
C GLU A 4 10.14 28.22 -11.52
N HIS A 5 9.45 27.18 -11.04
CA HIS A 5 7.97 27.07 -11.15
C HIS A 5 7.27 26.96 -9.78
N ARG A 6 7.91 27.32 -8.67
CA ARG A 6 7.26 27.30 -7.34
C ARG A 6 6.12 28.32 -7.20
N ASP A 7 6.21 29.42 -7.96
CA ASP A 7 5.19 30.47 -8.05
C ASP A 7 4.29 30.30 -9.28
N ASP A 8 4.43 29.19 -10.01
CA ASP A 8 3.56 28.90 -11.13
C ASP A 8 2.16 28.58 -10.60
N GLN A 9 1.22 29.47 -10.92
CA GLN A 9 -0.18 29.37 -10.51
C GLN A 9 -0.82 28.04 -10.95
N THR A 10 -0.39 27.49 -12.09
CA THR A 10 -0.83 26.19 -12.60
C THR A 10 -0.32 25.06 -11.72
N VAL A 11 0.95 25.12 -11.30
CA VAL A 11 1.54 24.10 -10.41
C VAL A 11 0.85 24.10 -9.05
N GLN A 12 0.57 25.28 -8.47
CA GLN A 12 -0.18 25.39 -7.22
C GLN A 12 -1.60 24.86 -7.35
N MET A 13 -2.28 25.20 -8.46
CA MET A 13 -3.62 24.69 -8.75
C MET A 13 -3.64 23.16 -8.87
N ILE A 14 -2.69 22.56 -9.57
CA ILE A 14 -2.59 21.09 -9.70
C ILE A 14 -2.35 20.45 -8.32
N TYR A 15 -1.49 21.05 -7.51
CA TYR A 15 -1.23 20.56 -6.15
C TYR A 15 -2.48 20.63 -5.28
N ASP A 16 -3.23 21.73 -5.32
CA ASP A 16 -4.47 21.88 -4.57
C ASP A 16 -5.57 20.93 -5.04
N ILE A 17 -5.70 20.70 -6.35
CA ILE A 17 -6.62 19.70 -6.91
C ILE A 17 -6.24 18.30 -6.40
N ALA A 18 -4.98 17.92 -6.50
CA ALA A 18 -4.50 16.61 -6.02
C ALA A 18 -4.71 16.46 -4.51
N ARG A 19 -4.36 17.48 -3.72
CA ARG A 19 -4.55 17.51 -2.26
C ARG A 19 -6.02 17.38 -1.88
N ASN A 20 -6.92 18.05 -2.59
CA ASN A 20 -8.35 17.98 -2.32
C ASN A 20 -8.96 16.65 -2.75
N ALA A 21 -8.54 16.11 -3.90
CA ALA A 21 -8.98 14.80 -4.37
C ALA A 21 -8.58 13.67 -3.41
N LEU A 22 -7.36 13.73 -2.85
CA LEU A 22 -6.82 12.71 -1.94
C LEU A 22 -7.20 12.93 -0.48
N ARG A 23 -7.73 14.10 -0.10
CA ARG A 23 -8.01 14.45 1.31
C ARG A 23 -8.87 13.42 2.03
N ASN A 24 -9.92 12.93 1.37
CA ASN A 24 -10.83 11.97 1.96
C ASN A 24 -10.21 10.57 2.09
N GLU A 25 -9.36 10.19 1.13
CA GLU A 25 -8.63 8.91 1.15
C GLU A 25 -7.60 8.90 2.27
N ILE A 26 -6.80 9.95 2.38
CA ILE A 26 -5.81 10.13 3.46
C ILE A 26 -6.50 10.09 4.83
N ARG A 27 -7.58 10.86 5.02
CA ARG A 27 -8.32 10.85 6.30
C ARG A 27 -8.92 9.49 6.63
N GLY A 28 -9.41 8.77 5.61
CA GLY A 28 -9.96 7.42 5.78
C GLY A 28 -8.89 6.40 6.20
N GLU A 29 -7.70 6.49 5.59
CA GLU A 29 -6.55 5.67 5.92
C GLU A 29 -6.05 5.95 7.34
N GLU A 30 -5.85 7.23 7.72
CA GLU A 30 -5.45 7.62 9.08
C GLU A 30 -6.45 7.12 10.13
N THR A 31 -7.75 7.23 9.86
CA THR A 31 -8.80 6.73 10.76
C THR A 31 -8.69 5.21 10.94
N THR A 32 -8.47 4.48 9.86
CA THR A 32 -8.34 3.01 9.88
C THR A 32 -7.07 2.58 10.61
N GLN A 33 -5.95 3.26 10.37
CA GLN A 33 -4.67 3.02 11.02
C GLN A 33 -4.76 3.27 12.54
N ASN A 34 -5.40 4.37 12.95
CA ASN A 34 -5.62 4.65 14.37
C ASN A 34 -6.45 3.56 15.05
N ALA A 35 -7.55 3.13 14.41
CA ALA A 35 -8.38 2.05 14.94
C ALA A 35 -7.60 0.72 15.09
N LEU A 36 -6.69 0.41 14.15
CA LEU A 36 -5.82 -0.75 14.23
C LEU A 36 -4.79 -0.64 15.37
N ILE A 37 -4.19 0.54 15.56
CA ILE A 37 -3.25 0.79 16.67
C ILE A 37 -3.97 0.62 18.01
N ASP A 38 -5.19 1.15 18.14
CA ASP A 38 -5.98 1.02 19.36
C ASP A 38 -6.37 -0.42 19.65
N MET A 39 -6.73 -1.19 18.61
CA MET A 39 -6.97 -2.63 18.74
C MET A 39 -5.73 -3.37 19.24
N CYS A 40 -4.54 -3.09 18.69
CA CYS A 40 -3.30 -3.71 19.13
C CYS A 40 -2.97 -3.38 20.59
N ARG A 41 -3.21 -2.14 21.02
CA ARG A 41 -3.03 -1.73 22.42
C ARG A 41 -3.99 -2.47 23.36
N ASN A 42 -5.26 -2.57 22.98
CA ASN A 42 -6.25 -3.32 23.75
C ASN A 42 -5.88 -4.80 23.84
N ASN A 43 -5.46 -5.42 22.74
CA ASN A 43 -5.03 -6.82 22.72
C ASN A 43 -3.78 -7.05 23.58
N GLU A 44 -2.82 -6.11 23.58
CA GLU A 44 -1.65 -6.18 24.46
C GLU A 44 -2.05 -6.20 25.94
N GLU A 45 -3.04 -5.40 26.33
CA GLU A 45 -3.57 -5.42 27.69
C GLU A 45 -4.23 -6.77 28.03
N GLN A 46 -4.98 -7.36 27.10
CA GLN A 46 -5.57 -8.68 27.30
C GLN A 46 -4.50 -9.77 27.47
N TYR A 47 -3.43 -9.76 26.68
CA TYR A 47 -2.33 -10.71 26.86
C TYR A 47 -1.65 -10.57 28.22
N ARG A 48 -1.46 -9.34 28.73
CA ARG A 48 -0.94 -9.13 30.09
C ARG A 48 -1.86 -9.73 31.15
N ARG A 49 -3.18 -9.55 31.02
CA ARG A 49 -4.17 -10.14 31.95
C ARG A 49 -4.14 -11.67 31.91
N ILE A 50 -3.98 -12.26 30.72
CA ILE A 50 -3.83 -13.72 30.54
C ILE A 50 -2.58 -14.23 31.26
N ILE A 51 -1.43 -13.56 31.09
CA ILE A 51 -0.18 -13.92 31.78
C ILE A 51 -0.37 -13.87 33.30
N GLN A 52 -0.94 -12.79 33.82
CA GLN A 52 -1.18 -12.62 35.25
C GLN A 52 -2.13 -13.70 35.81
N ALA A 53 -3.21 -14.01 35.09
CA ALA A 53 -4.11 -15.09 35.47
C ALA A 53 -3.42 -16.45 35.46
N ALA A 54 -2.57 -16.72 34.46
CA ALA A 54 -1.81 -17.96 34.35
C ALA A 54 -0.81 -18.13 35.50
N GLU A 55 -0.12 -17.06 35.91
CA GLU A 55 0.81 -17.06 37.04
C GLU A 55 0.10 -17.36 38.37
N ASN A 56 -1.11 -16.82 38.56
CA ASN A 56 -1.93 -17.04 39.75
C ASN A 56 -2.55 -18.45 39.83
N SER A 57 -2.72 -19.13 38.69
CA SER A 57 -3.45 -20.40 38.60
C SER A 57 -2.55 -21.64 38.73
N GLY A 58 -1.23 -21.48 38.67
CA GLY A 58 -0.27 -22.59 38.55
C GLY A 58 -0.02 -23.01 37.10
N ASN A 59 1.14 -23.64 36.87
CA ASN A 59 1.89 -23.66 35.61
C ASN A 59 1.06 -23.87 34.30
N LEU A 60 0.79 -22.77 33.60
CA LEU A 60 0.24 -22.72 32.23
C LEU A 60 1.29 -22.12 31.27
N GLU A 61 2.48 -22.71 31.24
CA GLU A 61 3.64 -22.24 30.48
C GLU A 61 3.32 -22.00 28.99
N ILE A 62 2.54 -22.90 28.39
CA ILE A 62 2.11 -22.81 26.98
C ILE A 62 1.26 -21.55 26.75
N ILE A 63 0.27 -21.28 27.61
CA ILE A 63 -0.60 -20.09 27.50
C ILE A 63 0.22 -18.81 27.69
N THR A 64 1.14 -18.83 28.65
CA THR A 64 2.03 -17.70 28.91
C THR A 64 2.93 -17.40 27.72
N THR A 65 3.44 -18.44 27.05
CA THR A 65 4.28 -18.34 25.85
C THR A 65 3.50 -17.72 24.70
N TYR A 66 2.31 -18.25 24.37
CA TYR A 66 1.46 -17.67 23.32
C TYR A 66 1.04 -16.23 23.61
N ALA A 67 0.76 -15.89 24.87
CA ALA A 67 0.42 -14.51 25.25
C ALA A 67 1.63 -13.56 25.06
N ARG A 68 2.85 -14.01 25.37
CA ARG A 68 4.08 -13.23 25.13
C ARG A 68 4.33 -13.04 23.64
N ASP A 69 4.16 -14.09 22.84
CA ASP A 69 4.28 -14.00 21.38
C ASP A 69 3.27 -13.02 20.79
N GLY A 70 2.03 -13.02 21.29
CA GLY A 70 0.99 -12.05 20.92
C GLY A 70 1.38 -10.60 21.23
N ILE A 71 2.03 -10.35 22.38
CA ILE A 71 2.56 -9.02 22.73
C ILE A 71 3.65 -8.59 21.75
N VAL A 72 4.59 -9.48 21.41
CA VAL A 72 5.67 -9.20 20.46
C VAL A 72 5.11 -8.91 19.07
N TYR A 73 4.13 -9.70 18.62
CA TYR A 73 3.44 -9.49 17.36
C TYR A 73 2.77 -8.11 17.30
N ASN A 74 1.98 -7.75 18.32
CA ASN A 74 1.32 -6.45 18.39
C ASN A 74 2.32 -5.29 18.40
N LYS A 75 3.41 -5.40 19.15
CA LYS A 75 4.46 -4.36 19.17
C LYS A 75 5.11 -4.20 17.80
N THR A 76 5.39 -5.31 17.11
CA THR A 76 5.97 -5.27 15.76
C THR A 76 5.01 -4.63 14.77
N PHE A 77 3.73 -4.95 14.88
CA PHE A 77 2.68 -4.35 14.06
C PHE A 77 2.55 -2.84 14.32
N VAL A 78 2.37 -2.42 15.58
CA VAL A 78 2.27 -1.00 15.95
C VAL A 78 3.50 -0.23 15.46
N ASN A 79 4.71 -0.75 15.70
CA ASN A 79 5.95 -0.11 15.25
C ASN A 79 5.99 0.11 13.73
N ARG A 80 5.46 -0.81 12.93
CA ARG A 80 5.40 -0.66 11.47
C ARG A 80 4.51 0.51 11.03
N PHE A 81 3.48 0.85 11.80
CA PHE A 81 2.54 1.92 11.49
C PHE A 81 2.84 3.23 12.24
N THR A 82 3.56 3.19 13.36
CA THR A 82 3.95 4.40 14.10
C THR A 82 5.34 4.90 13.72
N GLN A 83 6.22 4.05 13.18
CA GLN A 83 7.43 4.57 12.55
C GLN A 83 6.99 5.37 11.33
N PRO A 84 7.51 6.60 11.14
CA PRO A 84 7.39 7.24 9.85
C PRO A 84 7.97 6.23 8.86
N LEU A 85 7.15 5.80 7.89
CA LEU A 85 7.68 5.21 6.66
C LEU A 85 8.87 6.10 6.32
N GLN A 86 10.08 5.52 6.24
CA GLN A 86 11.19 6.22 5.63
C GLN A 86 10.74 6.53 4.21
N SER A 87 10.07 7.66 4.10
CA SER A 87 9.55 8.19 2.88
C SER A 87 10.82 8.54 2.15
N THR A 88 11.14 7.78 1.13
CA THR A 88 12.16 8.13 0.14
C THR A 88 11.81 9.40 -0.63
N MET A 89 10.78 10.14 -0.19
CA MET A 89 10.56 11.51 -0.61
C MET A 89 11.48 12.41 0.20
N PRO A 90 12.46 13.07 -0.44
CA PRO A 90 13.28 14.06 0.23
C PRO A 90 12.38 15.13 0.84
N GLU A 91 12.73 15.54 2.06
CA GLU A 91 12.08 16.63 2.76
C GLU A 91 12.05 17.87 1.86
N PRO A 92 10.88 18.48 1.61
CA PRO A 92 10.79 19.62 0.71
C PRO A 92 11.65 20.78 1.25
N PRO A 93 12.61 21.30 0.46
CA PRO A 93 13.50 22.36 0.91
C PRO A 93 12.73 23.59 1.37
N SER A 94 12.97 24.02 2.61
CA SER A 94 12.38 25.22 3.22
C SER A 94 12.72 26.46 2.40
N LEU A 95 11.69 27.25 2.07
CA LEU A 95 11.80 28.45 1.23
C LEU A 95 12.12 29.69 2.07
N THR A 96 13.32 30.23 1.92
CA THR A 96 13.63 31.61 2.31
C THR A 96 13.26 32.53 1.14
N LEU A 97 12.29 33.43 1.38
CA LEU A 97 11.86 34.46 0.43
C LEU A 97 12.96 35.51 0.23
N SER A 98 13.60 35.55 -0.94
CA SER A 98 14.19 36.79 -1.45
C SER A 98 14.60 36.66 -2.93
N GLY A 99 14.11 37.57 -3.77
CA GLY A 99 14.69 37.86 -5.08
C GLY A 99 13.70 37.91 -6.24
N GLU A 100 13.63 39.07 -6.90
CA GLU A 100 12.69 39.56 -7.92
C GLU A 100 12.63 38.77 -9.25
N PRO A 101 11.53 38.90 -10.04
CA PRO A 101 11.33 38.13 -11.28
C PRO A 101 11.97 38.83 -12.50
N SER A 102 12.65 38.05 -13.35
CA SER A 102 13.04 38.48 -14.69
C SER A 102 12.43 37.55 -15.74
N SER A 103 11.64 38.14 -16.63
CA SER A 103 10.85 37.46 -17.65
C SER A 103 11.70 37.07 -18.87
N SER A 104 11.52 35.85 -19.38
CA SER A 104 11.68 35.59 -20.82
C SER A 104 11.03 34.27 -21.25
N ILE A 105 10.41 34.35 -22.43
CA ILE A 105 9.38 33.50 -23.02
C ILE A 105 9.98 32.34 -23.86
N THR A 106 9.09 31.40 -24.22
CA THR A 106 9.05 30.50 -25.42
C THR A 106 9.67 29.11 -25.37
N GLY A 107 8.78 28.11 -25.53
CA GLY A 107 9.09 26.75 -25.99
C GLY A 107 7.89 25.81 -25.80
N GLN A 108 7.06 25.67 -26.83
CA GLN A 108 5.97 24.68 -26.86
C GLN A 108 6.54 23.27 -26.60
N SER A 109 6.07 22.61 -25.55
CA SER A 109 6.36 21.20 -25.23
C SER A 109 5.06 20.40 -25.24
N PRO A 110 5.04 19.15 -25.77
CA PRO A 110 3.81 18.35 -25.84
C PRO A 110 3.32 18.00 -24.43
N ASN A 111 2.03 18.21 -24.17
CA ASN A 111 1.39 17.93 -22.89
C ASN A 111 1.71 16.50 -22.36
N PRO A 112 2.43 16.35 -21.23
CA PRO A 112 2.75 15.05 -20.62
C PRO A 112 1.57 14.41 -19.87
N LEU A 113 0.40 15.07 -19.84
CA LEU A 113 -0.77 14.65 -19.08
C LEU A 113 -1.49 13.40 -19.62
N ARG A 114 -1.03 12.81 -20.74
CA ARG A 114 -1.63 11.61 -21.29
C ARG A 114 -1.03 10.30 -20.76
N GLU A 115 0.08 10.35 -20.02
CA GLU A 115 0.85 9.15 -19.67
C GLU A 115 0.67 8.67 -18.22
N ILE A 116 0.03 9.47 -17.34
CA ILE A 116 -0.23 9.08 -15.94
C ILE A 116 -1.45 8.14 -15.82
N ALA A 117 -2.10 7.78 -16.94
CA ALA A 117 -3.19 6.80 -16.99
C ALA A 117 -2.73 5.37 -17.31
N SER A 118 -1.43 5.07 -17.23
CA SER A 118 -0.86 3.72 -17.33
C SER A 118 -0.37 3.31 -15.93
N SER A 119 -0.77 2.23 -15.27
CA SER A 119 -1.41 1.01 -15.71
C SER A 119 -1.77 0.23 -14.44
N ARG A 120 -2.90 0.57 -13.77
CA ARG A 120 -3.45 -0.35 -12.77
C ARG A 120 -3.95 -1.58 -13.52
N LEU A 121 -3.09 -2.59 -13.68
CA LEU A 121 -3.47 -3.89 -14.23
C LEU A 121 -4.69 -4.37 -13.43
N SER A 122 -5.82 -4.51 -14.13
CA SER A 122 -7.00 -5.19 -13.60
C SER A 122 -6.57 -6.57 -13.08
N ASP A 123 -7.29 -7.14 -12.11
CA ASP A 123 -7.04 -8.47 -11.56
C ASP A 123 -6.74 -9.49 -12.69
N MET A 124 -7.50 -9.44 -13.80
CA MET A 124 -7.27 -10.34 -14.93
C MET A 124 -6.12 -9.93 -15.86
N GLY A 125 -5.79 -8.63 -15.90
CA GLY A 125 -4.59 -8.13 -16.58
C GLY A 125 -3.32 -8.70 -15.94
N TYR A 126 -3.26 -8.71 -14.61
CA TYR A 126 -2.16 -9.33 -13.88
C TYR A 126 -2.08 -10.85 -14.14
N ALA A 127 -3.20 -11.56 -14.08
CA ALA A 127 -3.23 -13.00 -14.34
C ALA A 127 -2.77 -13.37 -15.78
N LYS A 128 -3.14 -12.56 -16.79
CA LYS A 128 -2.68 -12.70 -18.18
C LYS A 128 -1.20 -12.44 -18.32
N GLN A 129 -0.68 -11.39 -17.69
CA GLN A 129 0.74 -11.08 -17.72
C GLN A 129 1.56 -12.18 -17.04
N TYR A 130 1.15 -12.61 -15.85
CA TYR A 130 1.79 -13.72 -15.13
C TYR A 130 1.77 -14.99 -15.98
N TYR A 131 0.65 -15.31 -16.65
CA TYR A 131 0.58 -16.46 -17.55
C TYR A 131 1.59 -16.35 -18.70
N ASN A 132 1.67 -15.20 -19.36
CA ASN A 132 2.59 -15.00 -20.48
C ASN A 132 4.06 -15.05 -20.06
N ASP A 133 4.41 -14.50 -18.90
CA ASP A 133 5.78 -14.50 -18.40
C ASP A 133 6.18 -15.88 -17.87
N TYR A 134 5.28 -16.55 -17.14
CA TYR A 134 5.56 -17.88 -16.59
C TYR A 134 5.64 -18.97 -17.66
N MET A 135 4.86 -18.85 -18.74
CA MET A 135 4.87 -19.81 -19.86
C MET A 135 6.10 -19.69 -20.78
N LYS A 136 6.93 -18.65 -20.63
CA LYS A 136 8.23 -18.56 -21.35
C LYS A 136 9.21 -19.62 -20.88
N ASP A 137 9.22 -19.89 -19.57
CA ASP A 137 10.18 -20.79 -18.93
C ASP A 137 9.55 -22.12 -18.49
N HIS A 138 8.22 -22.24 -18.51
CA HIS A 138 7.51 -23.42 -18.02
C HIS A 138 6.34 -23.84 -18.92
N ASN A 139 6.14 -25.15 -19.07
CA ASN A 139 5.04 -25.71 -19.88
C ASN A 139 3.68 -25.72 -19.15
N ARG A 140 3.66 -25.46 -17.84
CA ARG A 140 2.44 -25.50 -17.02
C ARG A 140 2.50 -24.47 -15.92
N ILE A 141 1.52 -23.57 -15.93
CA ILE A 141 1.35 -22.56 -14.89
C ILE A 141 0.95 -23.18 -13.53
N LYS A 142 1.58 -22.69 -12.47
CA LYS A 142 1.19 -22.94 -11.09
C LYS A 142 0.23 -21.85 -10.63
N TRP A 143 -1.07 -22.08 -10.81
CA TRP A 143 -2.13 -21.11 -10.46
C TRP A 143 -2.13 -20.70 -8.98
N THR A 144 -1.68 -21.59 -8.09
CA THR A 144 -1.53 -21.29 -6.66
C THR A 144 -0.51 -20.19 -6.41
N ASP A 145 0.61 -20.21 -7.13
CA ASP A 145 1.69 -19.23 -6.98
C ASP A 145 1.24 -17.88 -7.54
N CYS A 146 0.63 -17.88 -8.73
CA CYS A 146 0.00 -16.69 -9.33
C CYS A 146 -0.98 -16.03 -8.34
N TYR A 147 -1.88 -16.81 -7.75
CA TYR A 147 -2.88 -16.31 -6.80
C TYR A 147 -2.24 -15.72 -5.53
N ASN A 148 -1.23 -16.40 -4.96
CA ASN A 148 -0.55 -15.91 -3.76
C ASN A 148 0.24 -14.63 -4.02
N ASP A 149 0.89 -14.53 -5.17
CA ASP A 149 1.67 -13.34 -5.51
C ASP A 149 0.77 -12.16 -5.87
N GLY A 150 -0.33 -12.40 -6.59
CA GLY A 150 -1.34 -11.37 -6.82
C GLY A 150 -2.09 -10.94 -5.56
N LEU A 151 -2.20 -11.80 -4.53
CA LEU A 151 -2.68 -11.41 -3.20
C LEU A 151 -1.68 -10.50 -2.47
N LYS A 152 -0.39 -10.85 -2.47
CA LYS A 152 0.67 -10.04 -1.85
C LYS A 152 0.78 -8.65 -2.47
N LEU A 153 0.60 -8.57 -3.79
CA LEU A 153 0.63 -7.33 -4.56
C LEU A 153 -0.70 -6.56 -4.52
N GLY A 154 -1.73 -7.10 -3.87
CA GLY A 154 -3.02 -6.45 -3.69
C GLY A 154 -3.92 -6.42 -4.93
N PHE A 155 -3.59 -7.19 -5.97
CA PHE A 155 -4.38 -7.33 -7.20
C PHE A 155 -5.62 -8.22 -7.01
N PHE A 156 -5.52 -9.31 -6.22
CA PHE A 156 -6.63 -10.25 -6.05
C PHE A 156 -7.42 -9.98 -4.77
N LYS A 157 -8.45 -9.13 -4.85
CA LYS A 157 -9.38 -8.89 -3.73
C LYS A 157 -10.71 -9.65 -3.87
N SER A 158 -11.03 -10.07 -5.09
CA SER A 158 -12.35 -10.56 -5.49
C SER A 158 -12.46 -12.09 -5.60
N TYR A 159 -11.32 -12.79 -5.74
CA TYR A 159 -11.28 -14.24 -5.93
C TYR A 159 -11.18 -14.98 -4.60
N LYS A 160 -11.98 -16.03 -4.43
CA LYS A 160 -12.00 -16.84 -3.19
C LYS A 160 -10.83 -17.80 -3.06
N ASN A 161 -10.28 -18.26 -4.18
CA ASN A 161 -9.15 -19.20 -4.24
C ASN A 161 -8.54 -19.25 -5.65
N ALA A 162 -7.36 -19.88 -5.76
CA ALA A 162 -6.65 -20.07 -7.03
C ALA A 162 -7.47 -20.85 -8.08
N THR A 163 -8.37 -21.75 -7.65
CA THR A 163 -9.26 -22.49 -8.55
C THR A 163 -10.30 -21.57 -9.18
N SER A 164 -10.88 -20.63 -8.41
CA SER A 164 -11.78 -19.59 -8.93
C SER A 164 -11.06 -18.71 -9.96
N LEU A 165 -9.84 -18.25 -9.65
CA LEU A 165 -9.03 -17.45 -10.58
C LEU A 165 -8.79 -18.21 -11.90
N LYS A 166 -8.36 -19.47 -11.83
CA LYS A 166 -8.14 -20.32 -13.00
C LYS A 166 -9.41 -20.50 -13.84
N ASN A 167 -10.54 -20.77 -13.19
CA ASN A 167 -11.81 -20.99 -13.89
C ASN A 167 -12.27 -19.71 -14.60
N THR A 168 -12.16 -18.55 -13.95
CA THR A 168 -12.49 -17.25 -14.57
C THR A 168 -11.53 -16.91 -15.71
N TYR A 169 -10.24 -17.20 -15.55
CA TYR A 169 -9.25 -17.00 -16.62
C TYR A 169 -9.57 -17.86 -17.85
N ASN A 170 -9.85 -19.14 -17.66
CA ASN A 170 -10.20 -20.05 -18.76
C ASN A 170 -11.50 -19.63 -19.44
N ALA A 171 -12.54 -19.25 -18.67
CA ALA A 171 -13.78 -18.75 -19.23
C ALA A 171 -13.58 -17.50 -20.10
N GLN A 172 -12.70 -16.58 -19.70
CA GLN A 172 -12.37 -15.40 -20.51
C GLN A 172 -11.48 -15.72 -21.72
N LYS A 173 -10.67 -16.77 -21.65
CA LYS A 173 -9.87 -17.26 -22.77
C LYS A 173 -10.75 -17.88 -23.84
N ASP A 174 -11.79 -18.60 -23.46
CA ASP A 174 -12.72 -19.26 -24.40
C ASP A 174 -13.71 -18.28 -25.06
N THR A 175 -13.78 -17.03 -24.57
CA THR A 175 -14.69 -15.99 -25.07
C THR A 175 -14.02 -15.01 -26.06
N ASN A 176 -12.72 -15.14 -26.33
CA ASN A 176 -11.99 -14.43 -27.39
C ASN A 176 -11.48 -15.41 -28.44
#